data_AF-V5GI51-F1
#
_entry.id   AF-V5GI51-F1
#
_cell.length_a   1.000
_cell.length_b   1.000
_cell.length_c   1.000
_cell.angle_alpha   90.00
_cell.angle_beta   90.00
_cell.angle_gamma   90.00
#
_symmetry.space_group_name_H-M   'P 1'
#
loop_
_entity.id
_entity.type
_entity.pdbx_description
1 polymer ?
#
loop_
_entity_poly.entity_id
_entity_poly.type
_entity_poly.pdbx_seq_one_letter_code
_entity_poly.pdbx_strand_id
1 'polypeptide(L)'
;MPTYADQWNEQQRALGRSGPSNPVRLTISKGDYEWDPHLNRFCYVEQWEEEHLMEDEELHDANYLAAVSSAVDGHGSRGSSPSLPATLQNPVLSSSLDGMRTSLWVLDTNTLLSCLDLLKALFASLLTRNVAYAAAFKQGHLHTRPSSIRLILPYVVVSELDGLKISKGRSVSSQARNANHWLLSALQKQKRVPIDEAGANLSEDLWPLFVQPSSHYNASKGSRGTCRWDLNDFSTADDEIVKFCVDLSQQTSSMIRFCSDDTNARTKAELDGIDSFAMREFANALKDNFKNVRPEDKWTYVADEIIDQWEFIGLNA
;
A
#
# COMPACT_ATOMS: atom_id res chain seq x y z
N MET A 1 18.68 33.99 -16.64
CA MET A 1 20.04 33.42 -16.78
C MET A 1 19.90 32.16 -17.64
N PRO A 2 20.62 32.03 -18.76
CA PRO A 2 20.58 30.81 -19.56
C PRO A 2 21.14 29.65 -18.74
N THR A 3 20.45 28.52 -18.77
CA THR A 3 20.87 27.30 -18.08
C THR A 3 22.04 26.65 -18.83
N TYR A 4 22.76 25.75 -18.16
CA TYR A 4 23.83 24.97 -18.77
C TYR A 4 23.36 24.24 -20.05
N ALA A 5 22.10 23.78 -20.08
CA ALA A 5 21.50 23.12 -21.24
C ALA A 5 21.33 24.08 -22.43
N ASP A 6 20.96 25.34 -22.17
CA ASP A 6 20.81 26.36 -23.22
C ASP A 6 22.15 26.66 -23.88
N GLN A 7 23.22 26.81 -23.09
CA GLN A 7 24.57 27.08 -23.58
C GLN A 7 25.15 25.91 -24.39
N TRP A 8 24.89 24.67 -23.95
CA TRP A 8 25.33 23.47 -24.66
C TRP A 8 24.62 23.31 -26.01
N ASN A 9 23.29 23.54 -26.05
CA ASN A 9 22.51 23.46 -27.27
C ASN A 9 22.91 24.55 -28.28
N GLU A 10 23.24 25.74 -27.80
CA GLU A 10 23.72 26.84 -28.62
C GLU A 10 25.12 26.57 -29.20
N GLN A 11 26.01 25.93 -28.43
CA GLN A 11 27.32 25.46 -28.91
C GLN A 11 27.20 24.36 -29.98
N GLN A 12 26.29 23.40 -29.81
CA GLN A 12 26.07 22.34 -30.81
C GLN A 12 25.48 22.92 -32.11
N ARG A 13 24.56 23.89 -32.00
CA ARG A 13 23.97 24.59 -33.15
C ARG A 13 25.03 25.41 -33.92
N ALA A 14 25.95 26.06 -33.21
CA ALA A 14 27.07 26.78 -33.81
C ALA A 14 28.07 25.85 -34.55
N LEU A 15 28.15 24.58 -34.17
CA LEU A 15 29.00 23.55 -34.81
C LEU A 15 28.31 22.85 -35.99
N GLY A 16 27.11 23.28 -36.39
CA GLY A 16 26.34 22.66 -37.48
C GLY A 16 25.89 21.23 -37.20
N ARG A 17 25.97 20.79 -35.94
CA ARG A 17 25.46 19.49 -35.50
C ARG A 17 24.04 19.69 -35.01
N SER A 18 23.07 19.02 -35.63
CA SER A 18 21.75 18.82 -35.03
C SER A 18 21.98 18.29 -33.62
N GLY A 19 21.50 19.02 -32.60
CA GLY A 19 21.60 18.61 -31.20
C GLY A 19 21.06 17.18 -31.04
N PRO A 20 21.41 16.46 -29.96
CA PRO A 20 20.98 15.07 -29.77
C PRO A 20 19.45 15.00 -29.79
N SER A 21 18.88 14.67 -30.94
CA SER A 21 17.49 14.34 -31.18
C SER A 21 17.28 12.87 -30.83
N ASN A 22 17.68 12.47 -29.63
CA ASN A 22 17.31 11.16 -29.12
C ASN A 22 16.01 11.34 -28.36
N PRO A 23 14.95 10.58 -28.68
CA PRO A 23 13.71 10.65 -27.91
C PRO A 23 14.05 10.36 -26.45
N VAL A 24 13.48 11.16 -25.53
CA VAL A 24 13.58 10.89 -24.10
C VAL A 24 12.93 9.53 -23.87
N ARG A 25 13.74 8.51 -23.60
CA ARG A 25 13.29 7.17 -23.23
C ARG A 25 13.11 7.14 -21.72
N LEU A 26 11.90 6.90 -21.25
CA LEU A 26 11.67 6.57 -19.85
C LEU A 26 11.50 5.07 -19.74
N THR A 27 12.36 4.43 -18.95
CA THR A 27 12.07 3.08 -18.47
C THR A 27 11.10 3.22 -17.31
N ILE A 28 9.86 2.75 -17.50
CA ILE A 28 8.82 2.76 -16.48
C ILE A 28 8.65 1.31 -16.04
N SER A 29 8.84 1.04 -14.74
CA SER A 29 8.41 -0.25 -14.21
C SER A 29 6.90 -0.24 -14.01
N LYS A 30 6.22 -1.13 -14.73
CA LYS A 30 4.83 -1.52 -14.46
C LYS A 30 4.88 -2.88 -13.78
N GLY A 31 4.70 -2.89 -12.47
CA GLY A 31 4.55 -4.15 -11.74
C GLY A 31 3.10 -4.46 -11.43
N ASP A 32 2.66 -5.66 -11.80
CA ASP A 32 1.33 -6.20 -11.52
C ASP A 32 1.46 -7.57 -10.85
N TYR A 33 0.38 -8.04 -10.25
CA TYR A 33 0.29 -9.39 -9.73
C TYR A 33 -0.24 -10.33 -10.81
N GLU A 34 0.54 -11.34 -11.13
CA GLU A 34 0.15 -12.40 -12.05
C GLU A 34 -0.10 -13.69 -11.27
N TRP A 35 -1.05 -14.50 -11.73
CA TRP A 35 -1.25 -15.84 -11.18
C TRP A 35 -0.20 -16.76 -11.78
N ASP A 36 0.67 -17.31 -10.95
CA ASP A 36 1.63 -18.32 -11.36
C ASP A 36 0.99 -19.72 -11.23
N PRO A 37 0.68 -20.40 -12.35
CA PRO A 37 0.08 -21.74 -12.32
C PRO A 37 1.04 -22.82 -11.80
N HIS A 38 2.36 -22.62 -11.83
CA HIS A 38 3.32 -23.59 -11.32
C HIS A 38 3.39 -23.57 -9.79
N LEU A 39 3.29 -22.37 -9.22
CA LEU A 39 3.32 -22.16 -7.78
C LEU A 39 1.92 -22.07 -7.16
N ASN A 40 0.88 -22.08 -8.01
CA ASN A 40 -0.53 -21.97 -7.63
C ASN A 40 -0.79 -20.77 -6.68
N ARG A 41 -0.17 -19.63 -7.01
CA ARG A 41 -0.20 -18.41 -6.18
C ARG A 41 -0.04 -17.14 -7.00
N PHE A 42 -0.44 -16.01 -6.41
CA PHE A 42 -0.11 -14.70 -6.97
C PHE A 42 1.36 -14.39 -6.74
N CYS A 43 2.01 -13.81 -7.74
CA CYS A 43 3.38 -13.30 -7.67
C CYS A 43 3.41 -11.88 -8.23
N TYR A 44 4.18 -10.99 -7.59
CA TYR A 44 4.41 -9.66 -8.13
C TYR A 44 5.49 -9.73 -9.21
N VAL A 45 5.14 -9.42 -10.45
CA VAL A 45 6.05 -9.40 -11.59
C VAL A 45 6.29 -7.94 -11.97
N GLU A 46 7.52 -7.47 -11.80
CA GLU A 46 7.92 -6.13 -12.25
C GLU A 46 8.33 -6.20 -13.72
N GLN A 47 7.47 -5.72 -14.62
CA GLN A 47 7.80 -5.58 -16.03
C GLN A 47 8.38 -4.19 -16.28
N TRP A 48 9.58 -4.14 -16.86
CA TRP A 48 10.21 -2.88 -17.26
C TRP A 48 9.83 -2.59 -18.70
N GLU A 49 8.99 -1.58 -18.91
CA GLU A 49 8.63 -1.10 -20.25
C GLU A 49 9.43 0.17 -20.58
N GLU A 50 10.05 0.22 -21.75
CA GLU A 50 10.62 1.45 -22.29
C GLU A 50 9.50 2.24 -22.98
N GLU A 51 9.05 3.34 -22.38
CA GLU A 51 8.10 4.27 -22.99
C GLU A 51 8.87 5.40 -23.69
N HIS A 52 8.60 5.58 -24.98
CA HIS A 52 9.12 6.68 -25.79
C HIS A 52 8.20 7.90 -25.61
N LEU A 53 8.68 8.98 -24.99
CA LEU A 53 7.86 10.17 -24.71
C LEU A 53 7.65 11.12 -25.88
N MET A 54 8.47 11.02 -26.92
CA MET A 54 8.25 11.76 -28.15
C MET A 54 7.87 10.75 -29.20
N GLU A 55 6.61 10.81 -29.62
CA GLU A 55 6.21 10.27 -30.91
C GLU A 55 7.14 10.91 -31.95
N ASP A 56 7.64 10.11 -32.90
CA ASP A 56 8.33 10.67 -34.05
C ASP A 56 7.37 11.69 -34.67
N GLU A 57 7.74 12.98 -34.67
CA GLU A 57 7.02 14.02 -35.40
C GLU A 57 7.13 13.69 -36.90
N GLU A 58 6.34 12.74 -37.37
CA GLU A 58 5.89 12.71 -38.75
C GLU A 58 5.06 13.98 -38.93
N LEU A 59 5.68 14.97 -39.57
CA LEU A 59 5.03 16.16 -40.10
C LEU A 59 3.85 15.73 -40.99
N HIS A 60 2.68 15.57 -40.38
CA HIS A 60 1.40 15.52 -41.05
C HIS A 60 0.63 16.77 -40.69
N ASP A 61 0.76 17.73 -41.59
CA ASP A 61 -0.11 18.88 -41.70
C ASP A 61 -1.59 18.47 -41.68
N ALA A 62 -2.39 19.34 -41.07
CA ALA A 62 -3.86 19.45 -41.16
C ALA A 62 -4.71 18.58 -40.21
N ASN A 63 -4.95 19.09 -39.00
CA ASN A 63 -6.28 19.58 -38.60
C ASN A 63 -6.26 20.13 -37.16
N TYR A 64 -5.94 21.41 -37.05
CA TYR A 64 -6.36 22.22 -35.89
C TYR A 64 -7.87 22.41 -35.96
N LEU A 65 -8.63 21.96 -34.94
CA LEU A 65 -9.69 22.70 -34.24
C LEU A 65 -10.60 21.79 -33.39
N ALA A 66 -11.03 22.35 -32.24
CA ALA A 66 -12.06 21.92 -31.26
C ALA A 66 -11.56 21.04 -30.10
N ALA A 67 -11.82 21.32 -28.81
CA ALA A 67 -12.48 22.43 -28.10
C ALA A 67 -12.08 22.32 -26.61
N VAL A 68 -11.54 23.37 -25.98
CA VAL A 68 -12.22 24.29 -25.03
C VAL A 68 -12.76 23.66 -23.73
N SER A 69 -12.18 24.15 -22.64
CA SER A 69 -12.51 23.96 -21.22
C SER A 69 -13.96 24.29 -20.84
N SER A 70 -14.41 23.77 -19.70
CA SER A 70 -15.40 24.43 -18.86
C SER A 70 -15.22 24.06 -17.40
N ALA A 71 -15.11 25.10 -16.57
CA ALA A 71 -15.15 25.06 -15.12
C ALA A 71 -16.33 25.93 -14.64
N VAL A 72 -16.71 25.73 -13.37
CA VAL A 72 -17.31 26.69 -12.39
C VAL A 72 -18.74 26.38 -11.87
N ASP A 73 -18.74 26.05 -10.57
CA ASP A 73 -19.59 26.39 -9.40
C ASP A 73 -21.09 26.09 -9.23
N GLY A 74 -21.43 25.73 -7.98
CA GLY A 74 -22.77 25.88 -7.39
C GLY A 74 -22.94 25.24 -5.99
N HIS A 75 -22.83 26.05 -4.93
CA HIS A 75 -23.06 25.73 -3.51
C HIS A 75 -24.51 25.33 -3.14
N GLY A 76 -24.69 24.54 -2.08
CA GLY A 76 -25.97 24.39 -1.37
C GLY A 76 -25.98 23.35 -0.24
N SER A 77 -25.63 23.77 0.98
CA SER A 77 -25.68 22.96 2.22
C SER A 77 -27.09 22.96 2.83
N ARG A 78 -27.57 21.81 3.33
CA ARG A 78 -28.59 21.74 4.39
C ARG A 78 -28.62 20.38 5.12
N GLY A 79 -28.12 20.41 6.34
CA GLY A 79 -28.66 19.77 7.55
C GLY A 79 -29.05 18.29 7.50
N SER A 80 -28.17 17.43 8.02
CA SER A 80 -28.56 16.20 8.73
C SER A 80 -27.45 15.84 9.72
N SER A 81 -27.86 15.48 10.94
CA SER A 81 -27.04 15.09 12.09
C SER A 81 -25.98 14.02 11.74
N PRO A 82 -24.84 13.96 12.46
CA PRO A 82 -23.69 13.17 12.02
C PRO A 82 -23.94 11.67 12.23
N SER A 83 -24.37 10.99 11.18
CA SER A 83 -24.21 9.55 11.05
C SER A 83 -22.81 9.26 10.49
N LEU A 84 -22.08 8.41 11.20
CA LEU A 84 -20.74 7.93 10.87
C LEU A 84 -20.69 7.38 9.43
N PRO A 85 -19.63 7.65 8.65
CA PRO A 85 -19.48 7.08 7.33
C PRO A 85 -19.20 5.57 7.42
N ALA A 86 -20.00 4.78 6.70
CA ALA A 86 -20.05 3.32 6.69
C ALA A 86 -18.72 2.60 6.34
N THR A 87 -17.71 3.32 5.87
CA THR A 87 -16.45 2.73 5.37
C THR A 87 -15.56 2.19 6.49
N LEU A 88 -15.73 2.67 7.74
CA LEU A 88 -15.05 2.14 8.92
C LEU A 88 -15.99 1.69 10.05
N GLN A 89 -17.30 1.92 9.88
CA GLN A 89 -18.33 1.09 10.51
C GLN A 89 -18.55 -0.23 9.75
N ASN A 90 -17.59 -0.63 8.93
CA ASN A 90 -17.79 -1.78 8.08
C ASN A 90 -17.90 -3.00 9.02
N PRO A 91 -19.04 -3.74 9.04
CA PRO A 91 -19.14 -5.02 9.75
C PRO A 91 -18.10 -6.04 9.27
N VAL A 92 -17.30 -5.67 8.26
CA VAL A 92 -16.13 -6.31 7.65
C VAL A 92 -14.89 -6.33 8.56
N LEU A 93 -14.62 -5.29 9.35
CA LEU A 93 -13.57 -5.35 10.39
C LEU A 93 -14.01 -6.17 11.61
N SER A 94 -15.32 -6.32 11.78
CA SER A 94 -15.96 -7.10 12.83
C SER A 94 -16.56 -8.42 12.30
N SER A 95 -16.19 -8.83 11.08
CA SER A 95 -16.85 -9.96 10.41
C SER A 95 -16.51 -11.23 11.19
N SER A 96 -17.50 -11.70 11.93
CA SER A 96 -17.54 -12.92 12.71
C SER A 96 -17.31 -14.14 11.82
N LEU A 97 -16.07 -14.36 11.41
CA LEU A 97 -15.53 -15.70 11.18
C LEU A 97 -15.45 -16.31 12.58
N ASP A 98 -16.53 -16.98 12.97
CA ASP A 98 -16.75 -17.64 14.26
C ASP A 98 -15.43 -18.09 14.91
N GLY A 99 -14.99 -17.36 15.93
CA GLY A 99 -13.86 -17.72 16.78
C GLY A 99 -12.44 -17.32 16.34
N MET A 100 -12.20 -16.74 15.16
CA MET A 100 -10.84 -16.27 14.77
C MET A 100 -10.64 -14.79 15.07
N ARG A 101 -9.70 -14.47 15.97
CA ARG A 101 -9.22 -13.10 16.19
C ARG A 101 -8.38 -12.66 15.00
N THR A 102 -8.90 -11.73 14.20
CA THR A 102 -8.13 -11.07 13.15
C THR A 102 -7.08 -10.15 13.77
N SER A 103 -5.90 -10.10 13.17
CA SER A 103 -4.83 -9.20 13.56
C SER A 103 -4.68 -8.08 12.52
N LEU A 104 -4.74 -6.84 13.00
CA LEU A 104 -4.65 -5.64 12.19
C LEU A 104 -3.23 -5.07 12.33
N TRP A 105 -2.47 -5.13 11.25
CA TRP A 105 -1.10 -4.66 11.19
C TRP A 105 -1.07 -3.26 10.61
N VAL A 106 -0.82 -2.27 11.46
CA VAL A 106 -0.75 -0.86 11.05
C VAL A 106 0.68 -0.54 10.65
N LEU A 107 0.87 -0.18 9.38
CA LEU A 107 2.19 0.10 8.80
C LEU A 107 2.52 1.59 8.86
N ASP A 108 3.77 1.94 9.14
CA ASP A 108 4.32 3.29 8.99
C ASP A 108 4.98 3.50 7.60
N THR A 109 5.31 4.76 7.30
CA THR A 109 5.98 5.15 6.05
C THR A 109 7.34 4.49 5.92
N ASN A 110 8.11 4.43 7.01
CA ASN A 110 9.44 3.86 7.00
C ASN A 110 9.41 2.37 6.69
N THR A 111 8.58 1.56 7.37
CA THR A 111 8.42 0.13 7.09
C THR A 111 8.02 -0.11 5.65
N LEU A 112 7.15 0.73 5.09
CA LEU A 112 6.71 0.59 3.72
C LEU A 112 7.84 0.84 2.71
N LEU A 113 8.69 1.83 2.95
CA LEU A 113 9.87 2.10 2.12
C LEU A 113 10.98 1.06 2.31
N SER A 114 11.14 0.59 3.55
CA SER A 114 12.27 -0.23 3.98
C SER A 114 12.06 -1.72 3.69
N CYS A 115 10.81 -2.19 3.72
CA CYS A 115 10.42 -3.60 3.61
C CYS A 115 9.44 -3.85 2.45
N LEU A 116 9.45 -3.02 1.40
CA LEU A 116 8.50 -3.10 0.29
C LEU A 116 8.46 -4.49 -0.37
N ASP A 117 9.60 -5.14 -0.59
CA ASP A 117 9.67 -6.45 -1.24
C ASP A 117 9.05 -7.56 -0.38
N LEU A 118 9.23 -7.48 0.94
CA LEU A 118 8.55 -8.36 1.88
C LEU A 118 7.05 -8.09 1.89
N LEU A 119 6.63 -6.82 1.88
CA LEU A 119 5.20 -6.46 1.86
C LEU A 119 4.50 -6.91 0.58
N LYS A 120 5.19 -6.84 -0.57
CA LYS A 120 4.72 -7.42 -1.85
C LYS A 120 4.50 -8.92 -1.71
N ALA A 121 5.47 -9.64 -1.19
CA ALA A 121 5.39 -11.09 -0.99
C ALA A 121 4.30 -11.47 0.02
N LEU A 122 4.23 -10.75 1.15
CA LEU A 122 3.23 -10.94 2.20
C LEU A 122 1.83 -10.71 1.65
N PHE A 123 1.59 -9.59 0.95
CA PHE A 123 0.31 -9.34 0.31
C PHE A 123 -0.07 -10.45 -0.68
N ALA A 124 0.88 -10.92 -1.49
CA ALA A 124 0.63 -11.99 -2.46
C ALA A 124 0.23 -13.31 -1.77
N SER A 125 0.93 -13.68 -0.69
CA SER A 125 0.61 -14.87 0.11
C SER A 125 -0.75 -14.74 0.81
N LEU A 126 -1.04 -13.59 1.43
CA LEU A 126 -2.33 -13.32 2.07
C LEU A 126 -3.48 -13.39 1.06
N LEU A 127 -3.34 -12.73 -0.09
CA LEU A 127 -4.35 -12.73 -1.16
C LEU A 127 -4.57 -14.14 -1.71
N THR A 128 -3.51 -14.91 -1.94
CA THR A 128 -3.60 -16.29 -2.42
C THR A 128 -4.38 -17.16 -1.45
N ARG A 129 -4.08 -17.11 -0.14
CA ARG A 129 -4.81 -17.87 0.89
C ARG A 129 -6.29 -17.50 0.93
N ASN A 130 -6.60 -16.20 0.85
CA ASN A 130 -7.97 -15.71 0.91
C ASN A 130 -8.79 -16.08 -0.33
N VAL A 131 -8.17 -16.07 -1.51
CA VAL A 131 -8.81 -16.51 -2.76
C VAL A 131 -9.03 -18.03 -2.77
N ALA A 132 -8.03 -18.80 -2.33
CA ALA A 132 -8.16 -20.25 -2.19
C ALA A 132 -9.29 -20.62 -1.20
N TYR A 133 -9.38 -19.89 -0.08
CA TYR A 133 -10.49 -20.03 0.87
C TYR A 133 -11.85 -19.72 0.23
N ALA A 134 -11.96 -18.60 -0.47
CA ALA A 134 -13.22 -18.19 -1.11
C ALA A 134 -13.67 -19.19 -2.20
N ALA A 135 -12.72 -19.74 -2.96
CA ALA A 135 -12.99 -20.77 -3.96
C ALA A 135 -13.44 -22.09 -3.31
N ALA A 136 -12.75 -22.54 -2.26
CA ALA A 136 -13.08 -23.76 -1.51
C ALA A 136 -14.43 -23.65 -0.78
N PHE A 137 -14.74 -22.48 -0.21
CA PHE A 137 -16.01 -22.21 0.47
C PHE A 137 -17.21 -22.35 -0.47
N LYS A 138 -17.09 -21.84 -1.71
CA LYS A 138 -18.12 -22.02 -2.75
C LYS A 138 -18.30 -23.48 -3.18
N GLN A 139 -17.22 -24.26 -3.15
CA GLN A 139 -17.25 -25.69 -3.47
C GLN A 139 -17.68 -26.58 -2.29
N GLY A 140 -17.98 -26.00 -1.12
CA GLY A 140 -18.40 -26.75 0.07
C GLY A 140 -17.25 -27.44 0.82
N HIS A 141 -16.00 -27.13 0.51
CA HIS A 141 -14.82 -27.64 1.21
C HIS A 141 -14.42 -26.69 2.35
N LEU A 142 -14.70 -27.10 3.59
CA LEU A 142 -14.51 -26.30 4.81
C LEU A 142 -13.12 -26.43 5.49
N HIS A 143 -12.14 -27.05 4.83
CA HIS A 143 -10.86 -27.36 5.46
C HIS A 143 -9.83 -26.23 5.40
N THR A 144 -10.00 -25.28 4.48
CA THR A 144 -9.14 -24.10 4.39
C THR A 144 -9.66 -22.98 5.29
N ARG A 145 -8.76 -22.23 5.92
CA ARG A 145 -9.09 -21.03 6.70
C ARG A 145 -8.61 -19.78 5.96
N PRO A 146 -9.31 -18.65 6.08
CA PRO A 146 -8.82 -17.39 5.57
C PRO A 146 -7.64 -16.91 6.43
N SER A 147 -6.81 -16.04 5.87
CA SER A 147 -5.71 -15.48 6.64
C SER A 147 -6.21 -14.58 7.77
N SER A 148 -5.56 -14.69 8.92
CA SER A 148 -5.86 -13.88 10.11
C SER A 148 -5.27 -12.47 10.07
N ILE A 149 -4.32 -12.19 9.16
CA ILE A 149 -3.60 -10.91 9.11
C ILE A 149 -4.25 -9.98 8.09
N ARG A 150 -4.44 -8.72 8.48
CA ARG A 150 -4.89 -7.63 7.61
C ARG A 150 -3.93 -6.44 7.73
N LEU A 151 -3.42 -5.97 6.60
CA LEU A 151 -2.53 -4.82 6.51
C LEU A 151 -3.36 -3.53 6.45
N ILE A 152 -3.03 -2.56 7.29
CA ILE A 152 -3.69 -1.26 7.36
C ILE A 152 -2.67 -0.15 7.14
N LEU A 153 -2.96 0.74 6.19
CA LEU A 153 -2.20 1.95 5.96
C LEU A 153 -2.99 3.16 6.46
N PRO A 154 -2.48 3.88 7.49
CA PRO A 154 -3.03 5.16 7.92
C PRO A 154 -2.98 6.21 6.80
N TYR A 155 -3.90 7.18 6.84
CA TYR A 155 -3.96 8.25 5.86
C TYR A 155 -2.70 9.12 5.88
N VAL A 156 -2.16 9.38 7.08
CA VAL A 156 -0.91 10.13 7.27
C VAL A 156 0.25 9.52 6.49
N VAL A 157 0.36 8.18 6.47
CA VAL A 157 1.38 7.45 5.71
C VAL A 157 1.22 7.66 4.20
N VAL A 158 -0.02 7.61 3.69
CA VAL A 158 -0.28 7.88 2.27
C VAL A 158 0.09 9.32 1.90
N SER A 159 -0.27 10.28 2.76
CA SER A 159 0.06 11.69 2.57
C SER A 159 1.58 11.94 2.59
N GLU A 160 2.32 11.26 3.47
CA GLU A 160 3.78 11.35 3.52
C GLU A 160 4.43 10.75 2.28
N LEU A 161 3.98 9.56 1.85
CA LEU A 161 4.49 8.93 0.64
C LEU A 161 4.28 9.81 -0.59
N ASP A 162 3.13 10.49 -0.69
CA ASP A 162 2.85 11.44 -1.77
C ASP A 162 3.79 12.67 -1.72
N GLY A 163 4.07 13.20 -0.53
CA GLY A 163 5.04 14.27 -0.36
C GLY A 163 6.47 13.86 -0.74
N LEU A 164 6.87 12.63 -0.41
CA LEU A 164 8.20 12.10 -0.67
C LEU A 164 8.49 11.90 -2.17
N LYS A 165 7.47 11.68 -3.01
CA LYS A 165 7.59 11.57 -4.48
C LYS A 165 8.27 12.80 -5.12
N ILE A 166 8.07 13.98 -4.53
CA ILE A 166 8.53 15.27 -5.05
C ILE A 166 9.83 15.72 -4.34
N SER A 167 10.28 14.98 -3.33
CA SER A 167 11.47 15.35 -2.55
C SER A 167 12.75 15.32 -3.38
N LYS A 168 13.73 16.16 -3.00
CA LYS A 168 15.03 16.30 -3.69
C LYS A 168 15.92 15.06 -3.57
N GLY A 169 15.58 14.09 -2.72
CA GLY A 169 16.33 12.85 -2.56
C GLY A 169 15.95 11.81 -3.62
N ARG A 170 16.81 11.62 -4.63
CA ARG A 170 16.51 10.71 -5.75
C ARG A 170 16.16 9.27 -5.31
N SER A 171 16.88 8.73 -4.33
CA SER A 171 16.63 7.36 -3.83
C SER A 171 15.30 7.24 -3.09
N VAL A 172 15.04 8.13 -2.14
CA VAL A 172 13.80 8.11 -1.33
C VAL A 172 12.58 8.44 -2.19
N SER A 173 12.71 9.39 -3.11
CA SER A 173 11.67 9.71 -4.09
C SER A 173 11.34 8.51 -4.98
N SER A 174 12.35 7.78 -5.47
CA SER A 174 12.13 6.55 -6.25
C SER A 174 11.45 5.47 -5.42
N GLN A 175 11.88 5.24 -4.17
CA GLN A 175 11.24 4.28 -3.28
C GLN A 175 9.79 4.65 -2.98
N ALA A 176 9.50 5.93 -2.72
CA ALA A 176 8.15 6.43 -2.48
C ALA A 176 7.24 6.30 -3.72
N ARG A 177 7.80 6.46 -4.93
CA ARG A 177 7.07 6.18 -6.19
C ARG A 177 6.75 4.70 -6.34
N ASN A 178 7.74 3.83 -6.11
CA ASN A 178 7.58 2.38 -6.21
C ASN A 178 6.56 1.86 -5.17
N ALA A 179 6.64 2.35 -3.94
CA ALA A 179 5.69 2.11 -2.86
C ALA A 179 4.25 2.48 -3.25
N ASN A 180 4.05 3.69 -3.78
CA ASN A 180 2.74 4.15 -4.21
C ASN A 180 2.20 3.38 -5.41
N HIS A 181 3.06 3.05 -6.38
CA HIS A 181 2.69 2.22 -7.52
C HIS A 181 2.23 0.84 -7.05
N TRP A 182 3.01 0.21 -6.16
CA TRP A 182 2.64 -1.06 -5.55
C TRP A 182 1.29 -0.99 -4.81
N LEU A 183 1.07 0.04 -3.99
CA LEU A 183 -0.18 0.22 -3.24
C LEU A 183 -1.39 0.26 -4.19
N LEU A 184 -1.30 1.01 -5.28
CA LEU A 184 -2.36 1.10 -6.28
C LEU A 184 -2.57 -0.24 -6.99
N SER A 185 -1.49 -0.89 -7.46
CA SER A 185 -1.59 -2.21 -8.09
C SER A 185 -2.21 -3.26 -7.17
N ALA A 186 -1.80 -3.29 -5.90
CA ALA A 186 -2.32 -4.22 -4.90
C ALA A 186 -3.82 -4.01 -4.64
N LEU A 187 -4.25 -2.76 -4.44
CA LEU A 187 -5.67 -2.42 -4.23
C LEU A 187 -6.53 -2.71 -5.47
N GLN A 188 -6.00 -2.48 -6.67
CA GLN A 188 -6.70 -2.83 -7.90
C GLN A 188 -6.79 -4.34 -8.08
N LYS A 189 -5.71 -5.07 -7.80
CA LYS A 189 -5.68 -6.52 -7.92
C LYS A 189 -6.69 -7.16 -6.99
N GLN A 190 -6.66 -6.88 -5.69
CA GLN A 190 -7.57 -7.52 -4.73
C GLN A 190 -9.06 -7.31 -5.07
N LYS A 191 -9.41 -6.16 -5.71
CA LYS A 191 -10.78 -5.85 -6.14
C LYS A 191 -11.21 -6.59 -7.41
N ARG A 192 -10.25 -6.95 -8.27
CA ARG A 192 -10.49 -7.53 -9.59
C ARG A 192 -10.07 -8.99 -9.70
N VAL A 193 -9.62 -9.61 -8.60
CA VAL A 193 -9.25 -11.03 -8.62
C VAL A 193 -10.51 -11.88 -8.80
N PRO A 194 -10.61 -12.66 -9.90
CA PRO A 194 -11.68 -13.63 -10.06
C PRO A 194 -11.44 -14.82 -9.14
N ILE A 195 -12.46 -15.22 -8.38
CA ILE A 195 -12.44 -16.41 -7.53
C ILE A 195 -12.84 -17.67 -8.30
N ASP A 196 -13.70 -17.53 -9.31
CA ASP A 196 -14.27 -18.63 -10.08
C ASP A 196 -14.25 -18.34 -11.59
N GLU A 197 -14.53 -19.37 -12.38
CA GLU A 197 -14.67 -19.29 -13.84
C GLU A 197 -15.81 -18.34 -14.27
N ALA A 198 -16.74 -18.03 -13.35
CA ALA A 198 -17.81 -17.05 -13.56
C ALA A 198 -17.36 -15.59 -13.34
N GLY A 199 -16.11 -15.36 -12.89
CA GLY A 199 -15.53 -14.04 -12.70
C GLY A 199 -16.01 -13.32 -11.44
N ALA A 200 -16.50 -14.03 -10.42
CA ALA A 200 -16.92 -13.41 -9.17
C ALA A 200 -15.73 -12.84 -8.39
N ASN A 201 -15.86 -11.61 -7.92
CA ASN A 201 -14.81 -10.90 -7.18
C ASN A 201 -14.76 -11.29 -5.70
N LEU A 202 -13.58 -11.10 -5.09
CA LEU A 202 -13.33 -11.32 -3.66
C LEU A 202 -14.15 -10.39 -2.76
N SER A 203 -14.85 -10.96 -1.77
CA SER A 203 -15.57 -10.18 -0.74
C SER A 203 -14.63 -9.26 0.02
N GLU A 204 -15.13 -8.09 0.42
CA GLU A 204 -14.35 -7.10 1.19
C GLU A 204 -13.83 -7.67 2.53
N ASP A 205 -14.53 -8.65 3.10
CA ASP A 205 -14.14 -9.34 4.35
C ASP A 205 -12.83 -10.11 4.23
N LEU A 206 -12.45 -10.46 3.00
CA LEU A 206 -11.27 -11.25 2.69
C LEU A 206 -10.16 -10.41 2.07
N TRP A 207 -10.30 -9.09 2.06
CA TRP A 207 -9.24 -8.23 1.55
C TRP A 207 -8.06 -8.19 2.53
N PRO A 208 -6.83 -8.41 2.05
CA PRO A 208 -5.64 -8.38 2.91
C PRO A 208 -5.12 -6.96 3.16
N LEU A 209 -5.53 -5.96 2.37
CA LEU A 209 -5.01 -4.59 2.44
C LEU A 209 -6.12 -3.54 2.54
N PHE A 210 -6.01 -2.68 3.55
CA PHE A 210 -6.91 -1.56 3.80
C PHE A 210 -6.14 -0.25 3.88
N VAL A 211 -6.71 0.81 3.33
CA VAL A 211 -6.18 2.17 3.40
C VAL A 211 -7.21 3.06 4.08
N GLN A 212 -6.79 3.82 5.09
CA GLN A 212 -7.67 4.74 5.79
C GLN A 212 -8.10 5.88 4.83
N PRO A 213 -9.41 6.08 4.61
CA PRO A 213 -9.91 7.18 3.81
C PRO A 213 -9.64 8.54 4.48
N SER A 214 -9.45 9.59 3.68
CA SER A 214 -9.30 10.96 4.16
C SER A 214 -10.49 11.46 4.99
N SER A 215 -11.70 11.00 4.68
CA SER A 215 -12.92 11.31 5.45
C SER A 215 -12.85 10.78 6.88
N HIS A 216 -12.30 9.58 7.09
CA HIS A 216 -12.12 9.02 8.42
C HIS A 216 -11.03 9.75 9.20
N TYR A 217 -9.91 10.03 8.54
CA TYR A 217 -8.84 10.82 9.14
C TYR A 217 -9.33 12.21 9.59
N ASN A 218 -10.12 12.90 8.77
CA ASN A 218 -10.68 14.19 9.12
C ASN A 218 -11.70 14.11 10.28
N ALA A 219 -12.48 13.02 10.34
CA ALA A 219 -13.41 12.77 11.44
C ALA A 219 -12.68 12.45 12.76
N SER A 220 -11.63 11.63 12.74
CA SER A 220 -10.83 11.30 13.94
C SER A 220 -9.98 12.48 14.43
N LYS A 221 -9.57 13.37 13.52
CA LYS A 221 -8.91 14.63 13.85
C LYS A 221 -9.87 15.64 14.48
N GLY A 222 -11.13 15.67 14.03
CA GLY A 222 -12.19 16.51 14.60
C GLY A 222 -12.71 16.00 15.96
N SER A 223 -12.62 14.69 16.21
CA SER A 223 -12.92 14.09 17.51
C SER A 223 -11.75 14.33 18.46
N ARG A 224 -11.84 15.38 19.28
CA ARG A 224 -10.93 15.65 20.41
C ARG A 224 -11.12 14.58 21.49
N GLY A 225 -10.66 13.37 21.21
CA GLY A 225 -10.39 12.35 22.21
C GLY A 225 -9.17 12.73 23.03
N THR A 226 -9.26 12.56 24.34
CA THR A 226 -8.21 12.81 25.33
C THR A 226 -7.11 11.75 25.21
N CYS A 227 -6.22 11.87 24.22
CA CYS A 227 -4.91 11.25 24.32
C CYS A 227 -4.14 11.96 25.45
N ARG A 228 -3.36 11.20 26.23
CA ARG A 228 -2.64 11.67 27.42
C ARG A 228 -1.52 12.69 27.11
N TRP A 229 -1.23 12.88 25.82
CA TRP A 229 -0.27 13.80 25.26
C TRP A 229 -1.00 15.07 24.80
N ASP A 230 -0.58 16.23 25.33
CA ASP A 230 -1.29 17.51 25.31
C ASP A 230 -1.83 17.98 23.94
N LEU A 231 -2.97 18.67 24.03
CA LEU A 231 -3.84 19.18 22.94
C LEU A 231 -3.20 20.21 21.97
N ASN A 232 -1.89 20.40 21.98
CA ASN A 232 -1.19 21.37 21.12
C ASN A 232 -0.06 20.78 20.27
N ASP A 233 0.30 19.49 20.40
CA ASP A 233 1.50 18.94 19.76
C ASP A 233 1.29 17.56 19.13
N PHE A 234 0.33 17.41 18.21
CA PHE A 234 0.46 16.37 17.16
C PHE A 234 1.54 16.84 16.17
N SER A 235 2.79 16.94 16.63
CA SER A 235 3.87 17.52 15.83
C SER A 235 4.56 16.47 14.96
N THR A 236 4.35 15.17 15.23
CA THR A 236 4.98 14.08 14.48
C THR A 236 3.96 13.09 13.94
N ALA A 237 4.20 12.57 12.72
CA ALA A 237 3.33 11.59 12.09
C ALA A 237 3.16 10.32 12.92
N ASP A 238 4.19 9.93 13.67
CA ASP A 238 4.14 8.79 14.60
C ASP A 238 3.03 8.94 15.64
N ASP A 239 2.82 10.15 16.18
CA ASP A 239 1.77 10.40 17.18
C ASP A 239 0.37 10.26 16.55
N GLU A 240 0.22 10.65 15.29
CA GLU A 240 -1.04 10.47 14.54
C GLU A 240 -1.31 8.98 14.26
N ILE A 241 -0.27 8.20 13.94
CA ILE A 241 -0.41 6.76 13.70
C ILE A 241 -0.72 6.01 15.01
N VAL A 242 -0.02 6.32 16.10
CA VAL A 242 -0.28 5.70 17.41
C VAL A 242 -1.70 6.01 17.89
N LYS A 243 -2.15 7.26 17.76
CA LYS A 243 -3.55 7.63 18.06
C LYS A 243 -4.52 6.81 17.21
N PHE A 244 -4.25 6.66 15.92
CA PHE A 244 -5.09 5.83 15.04
C PHE A 244 -5.14 4.37 15.49
N CYS A 245 -4.03 3.79 15.95
CA CYS A 245 -4.00 2.44 16.53
C CYS A 245 -4.87 2.34 17.79
N VAL A 246 -4.81 3.34 18.68
CA VAL A 246 -5.64 3.39 19.90
C VAL A 246 -7.13 3.55 19.58
N ASP A 247 -7.47 4.43 18.65
CA ASP A 247 -8.85 4.61 18.21
C ASP A 247 -9.39 3.30 17.60
N LEU A 248 -8.57 2.61 16.81
CA LEU A 248 -8.93 1.33 16.19
C LEU A 248 -9.09 0.22 17.24
N SER A 249 -8.30 0.23 18.32
CA SER A 249 -8.35 -0.82 19.38
C SER A 249 -9.60 -0.69 20.23
N GLN A 250 -10.11 0.53 20.40
CA GLN A 250 -11.36 0.80 21.08
C GLN A 250 -12.58 0.45 20.21
N GLN A 251 -12.45 0.57 18.89
CA GLN A 251 -13.54 0.35 17.94
C GLN A 251 -13.67 -1.12 17.50
N THR A 252 -12.61 -1.92 17.62
CA THR A 252 -12.57 -3.29 17.13
C THR A 252 -12.15 -4.27 18.22
N SER A 253 -12.68 -5.49 18.17
CA SER A 253 -12.23 -6.61 19.02
C SER A 253 -10.97 -7.32 18.47
N SER A 254 -10.37 -6.76 17.42
CA SER A 254 -9.22 -7.33 16.71
C SER A 254 -7.90 -7.03 17.43
N MET A 255 -6.90 -7.88 17.23
CA MET A 255 -5.56 -7.65 17.78
C MET A 255 -4.82 -6.62 16.93
N ILE A 256 -4.55 -5.45 17.47
CA ILE A 256 -3.84 -4.38 16.75
C ILE A 256 -2.36 -4.47 17.03
N ARG A 257 -1.57 -4.44 15.95
CA ARG A 257 -0.11 -4.45 15.99
C ARG A 257 0.42 -3.28 15.19
N PHE A 258 1.22 -2.44 15.84
CA PHE A 258 1.95 -1.39 15.15
C PHE A 258 3.27 -1.95 14.59
N CYS A 259 3.44 -1.82 13.27
CA CYS A 259 4.62 -2.29 12.54
C CYS A 259 5.50 -1.08 12.22
N SER A 260 6.60 -0.94 12.96
CA SER A 260 7.58 0.13 12.71
C SER A 260 8.99 -0.38 13.01
N ASP A 261 9.92 -0.06 12.11
CA ASP A 261 11.35 -0.28 12.34
C ASP A 261 11.96 0.82 13.25
N ASP A 262 11.24 1.92 13.54
CA ASP A 262 11.70 2.97 14.43
C ASP A 262 11.42 2.63 15.90
N THR A 263 12.47 2.46 16.69
CA THR A 263 12.39 2.19 18.14
C THR A 263 11.65 3.28 18.90
N ASN A 264 11.74 4.55 18.49
CA ASN A 264 11.04 5.65 19.16
C ASN A 264 9.53 5.53 18.93
N ALA A 265 9.09 5.29 17.69
CA ALA A 265 7.69 5.12 17.35
C ALA A 265 7.10 3.88 18.06
N ARG A 266 7.86 2.79 18.12
CA ARG A 266 7.48 1.57 18.86
C ARG A 266 7.31 1.81 20.36
N THR A 267 8.27 2.50 20.98
CA THR A 267 8.23 2.83 22.41
C THR A 267 7.00 3.68 22.73
N LYS A 268 6.65 4.65 21.87
CA LYS A 268 5.43 5.45 22.03
C LYS A 268 4.17 4.60 21.94
N ALA A 269 4.09 3.70 20.97
CA ALA A 269 2.95 2.79 20.82
C ALA A 269 2.77 1.91 22.07
N GLU A 270 3.86 1.34 22.59
CA GLU A 270 3.83 0.48 23.78
C GLU A 270 3.43 1.24 25.05
N LEU A 271 3.83 2.50 25.19
CA LEU A 271 3.40 3.37 26.30
C LEU A 271 1.88 3.63 26.30
N ASP A 272 1.27 3.66 25.11
CA ASP A 272 -0.18 3.81 24.93
C ASP A 272 -0.92 2.46 24.88
N GLY A 273 -0.23 1.36 25.22
CA GLY A 273 -0.83 0.02 25.32
C GLY A 273 -1.08 -0.67 23.97
N ILE A 274 -0.41 -0.21 22.91
CA ILE A 274 -0.44 -0.85 21.59
C ILE A 274 0.80 -1.72 21.42
N ASP A 275 0.56 -3.00 21.15
CA ASP A 275 1.62 -3.95 20.84
C ASP A 275 2.36 -3.54 19.55
N SER A 276 3.70 -3.60 19.58
CA SER A 276 4.54 -3.20 18.45
C SER A 276 5.56 -4.27 18.05
N PHE A 277 6.00 -4.28 16.79
CA PHE A 277 7.16 -5.07 16.36
C PHE A 277 7.87 -4.46 15.15
N ALA A 278 9.15 -4.77 15.00
CA ALA A 278 9.96 -4.34 13.85
C ALA A 278 9.88 -5.40 12.74
N MET A 279 9.28 -5.02 11.61
CA MET A 279 9.07 -5.92 10.47
C MET A 279 10.40 -6.42 9.91
N ARG A 280 11.41 -5.54 9.82
CA ARG A 280 12.74 -5.89 9.31
C ARG A 280 13.47 -6.88 10.19
N GLU A 281 13.43 -6.69 11.51
CA GLU A 281 14.08 -7.59 12.46
C GLU A 281 13.44 -8.97 12.40
N PHE A 282 12.10 -9.01 12.38
CA PHE A 282 11.33 -10.23 12.25
C PHE A 282 11.63 -10.97 10.94
N ALA A 283 11.63 -10.24 9.82
CA ALA A 283 11.94 -10.81 8.53
C ALA A 283 13.39 -11.31 8.44
N ASN A 284 14.35 -10.58 9.01
CA ASN A 284 15.75 -10.99 9.02
C ASN A 284 15.97 -12.26 9.86
N ALA A 285 15.30 -12.39 11.00
CA ALA A 285 15.36 -13.59 11.83
C ALA A 285 14.90 -14.84 11.05
N LEU A 286 13.84 -14.72 10.24
CA LEU A 286 13.34 -15.81 9.40
C LEU A 286 14.20 -16.02 8.15
N LYS A 287 14.74 -14.95 7.59
CA LYS A 287 15.60 -14.97 6.39
C LYS A 287 16.85 -15.81 6.58
N ASP A 288 17.33 -15.96 7.81
CA ASP A 288 18.47 -16.82 8.17
C ASP A 288 18.16 -18.31 8.07
N ASN A 289 16.89 -18.70 8.14
CA ASN A 289 16.46 -20.09 7.96
C ASN A 289 16.46 -20.51 6.47
N PHE A 290 16.41 -19.54 5.55
CA PHE A 290 16.29 -19.77 4.10
C PHE A 290 17.59 -19.48 3.32
N LYS A 291 18.76 -19.82 3.86
CA LYS A 291 20.07 -19.53 3.23
C LYS A 291 20.29 -20.21 1.86
N ASN A 292 19.56 -21.30 1.57
CA ASN A 292 19.71 -22.08 0.34
C ASN A 292 18.67 -21.76 -0.75
N VAL A 293 17.77 -20.81 -0.51
CA VAL A 293 16.70 -20.44 -1.45
C VAL A 293 17.18 -19.35 -2.40
N ARG A 294 16.70 -19.37 -3.65
CA ARG A 294 16.94 -18.31 -4.63
C ARG A 294 16.56 -16.94 -4.03
N PRO A 295 17.33 -15.88 -4.28
CA PRO A 295 17.09 -14.58 -3.67
C PRO A 295 15.72 -13.99 -4.03
N GLU A 296 15.21 -14.31 -5.23
CA GLU A 296 13.93 -13.85 -5.77
C GLU A 296 12.73 -14.46 -5.02
N ASP A 297 12.77 -15.76 -4.72
CA ASP A 297 11.70 -16.45 -4.00
C ASP A 297 11.79 -16.30 -2.48
N LYS A 298 12.93 -15.80 -1.99
CA LYS A 298 13.24 -15.79 -0.56
C LYS A 298 12.20 -15.03 0.27
N TRP A 299 11.72 -13.90 -0.24
CA TRP A 299 10.71 -13.10 0.45
C TRP A 299 9.36 -13.80 0.51
N THR A 300 9.04 -14.66 -0.45
CA THR A 300 7.79 -15.42 -0.44
C THR A 300 7.80 -16.52 0.60
N TYR A 301 8.90 -17.25 0.75
CA TYR A 301 9.04 -18.23 1.85
C TYR A 301 9.03 -17.55 3.23
N VAL A 302 9.67 -16.38 3.35
CA VAL A 302 9.61 -15.60 4.59
C VAL A 302 8.18 -15.16 4.86
N ALA A 303 7.44 -14.66 3.85
CA ALA A 303 6.04 -14.27 4.00
C ALA A 303 5.13 -15.44 4.44
N ASP A 304 5.30 -16.62 3.85
CA ASP A 304 4.51 -17.80 4.22
C ASP A 304 4.80 -18.23 5.68
N GLU A 305 6.07 -18.26 6.07
CA GLU A 305 6.49 -18.57 7.45
C GLU A 305 5.96 -17.53 8.45
N ILE A 306 5.94 -16.24 8.08
CA ILE A 306 5.35 -15.18 8.90
C ILE A 306 3.87 -15.46 9.17
N ILE A 307 3.12 -15.81 8.13
CA ILE A 307 1.68 -16.08 8.27
C ILE A 307 1.48 -17.33 9.13
N ASP A 308 2.26 -18.39 8.91
CA ASP A 308 2.14 -19.65 9.65
C ASP A 308 2.48 -19.49 11.13
N GLN A 309 3.56 -18.77 11.46
CA GLN A 309 3.91 -18.46 12.85
C GLN A 309 2.84 -17.61 13.52
N TRP A 310 2.28 -16.64 12.81
CA TRP A 310 1.22 -15.80 13.36
C TRP A 310 -0.06 -16.57 13.63
N GLU A 311 -0.47 -17.44 12.71
CA GLU A 311 -1.63 -18.31 12.88
C GLU A 311 -1.41 -19.31 14.03
N PHE A 312 -0.19 -19.83 14.20
CA PHE A 312 0.15 -20.71 15.33
C PHE A 312 0.05 -19.99 16.69
N ILE A 313 0.52 -18.74 16.77
CA ILE A 313 0.42 -17.93 18.00
C ILE A 313 -1.04 -17.56 18.29
N GLY A 314 -1.78 -17.14 17.27
CA GLY A 314 -3.20 -16.76 17.39
C GLY A 314 -4.14 -17.91 17.76
N LEU A 315 -3.74 -19.17 17.54
CA LEU A 315 -4.49 -20.36 17.98
C LEU A 315 -4.23 -20.76 19.44
N ASN A 316 -3.15 -20.25 20.04
CA ASN A 316 -2.70 -20.63 21.39
C ASN A 316 -2.89 -19.49 22.44
N ALA A 317 -3.46 -18.35 22.04
CA ALA A 317 -3.72 -17.17 22.88
C ALA A 317 -5.22 -16.96 23.10
#